data_AF-A0A7L5BXM0-F1
#
_entry.id   AF-A0A7L5BXM0-F1
#
_cell.length_a   1.000
_cell.length_b   1.000
_cell.length_c   1.000
_cell.angle_alpha   90.00
_cell.angle_beta   90.00
_cell.angle_gamma   90.00
#
_symmetry.space_group_name_H-M   'P 1'
#
loop_
_entity.id
_entity.type
_entity.pdbx_description
1 polymer ?
#
loop_
_entity_poly.entity_id
_entity_poly.type
_entity_poly.pdbx_seq_one_letter_code
_entity_poly.pdbx_strand_id
1 'polypeptide(L)'
;MIEAALALGLVALIAATGLSAFSRASTTGAKAEARLEALTLAENALERASAPDFLDRALNEGSASLEGPGWRVSGAPYVDAATEDGEAWGSRLALIHLVAEAGADADGAPLVRLETLRSLPR
;
A
#
# COMPACT_ATOMS: atom_id res chain seq x y z
N MET A 1 24.25 21.02 -24.74
CA MET A 1 24.02 20.46 -23.40
C MET A 1 22.63 19.85 -23.42
N ILE A 2 22.60 18.55 -23.17
CA ILE A 2 21.45 17.65 -23.29
C ILE A 2 20.74 17.68 -21.94
N GLU A 3 19.45 17.96 -21.90
CA GLU A 3 18.62 17.58 -20.75
C GLU A 3 17.26 17.10 -21.26
N ALA A 4 17.04 15.82 -20.99
CA ALA A 4 15.90 15.03 -21.39
C ALA A 4 14.80 15.15 -20.33
N ALA A 5 13.55 15.26 -20.78
CA ALA A 5 12.40 14.87 -19.97
C ALA A 5 11.35 14.28 -20.91
N LEU A 6 11.54 12.99 -21.18
CA LEU A 6 10.67 12.12 -21.95
C LEU A 6 9.55 11.58 -21.06
N ALA A 7 8.43 11.24 -21.70
CA ALA A 7 7.31 10.40 -21.24
C ALA A 7 6.12 11.10 -20.54
N LEU A 8 5.34 11.83 -21.35
CA LEU A 8 3.88 11.87 -21.24
C LEU A 8 3.33 10.50 -21.67
N GLY A 9 2.83 9.70 -20.72
CA GLY A 9 2.14 8.44 -20.97
C GLY A 9 0.71 8.49 -20.45
N LEU A 10 -0.24 8.83 -21.34
CA LEU A 10 -1.67 8.96 -21.06
C LEU A 10 -2.40 7.76 -21.68
N VAL A 11 -3.17 7.00 -20.89
CA VAL A 11 -4.27 6.16 -21.43
C VAL A 11 -5.41 6.10 -20.41
N ALA A 12 -6.46 6.89 -20.63
CA ALA A 12 -7.78 6.67 -20.05
C ALA A 12 -8.77 6.52 -21.20
N LEU A 13 -9.25 5.30 -21.43
CA LEU A 13 -10.31 4.99 -22.38
C LEU A 13 -11.32 4.06 -21.69
N ILE A 14 -12.60 4.43 -21.70
CA ILE A 14 -13.73 3.59 -22.15
C ILE A 14 -15.00 4.44 -22.22
N ALA A 15 -15.74 4.22 -23.31
CA ALA A 15 -16.81 5.01 -23.88
C ALA A 15 -18.20 4.82 -23.24
N ALA A 16 -19.08 5.79 -23.54
CA ALA A 16 -20.45 5.94 -23.07
C ALA A 16 -21.49 5.02 -23.75
N THR A 17 -22.58 4.73 -23.05
CA THR A 17 -23.91 4.49 -23.69
C THR A 17 -25.01 4.83 -22.68
N GLY A 18 -25.75 5.90 -22.97
CA GLY A 18 -26.74 6.49 -22.08
C GLY A 18 -28.14 5.90 -22.27
N LEU A 19 -28.67 5.29 -21.20
CA LEU A 19 -30.08 5.42 -20.76
C LEU A 19 -30.28 4.96 -19.28
N SER A 20 -29.24 4.95 -18.46
CA SER A 20 -29.29 4.54 -17.04
C SER A 20 -28.27 5.29 -16.18
N ALA A 21 -28.02 6.55 -16.50
CA ALA A 21 -26.84 7.28 -16.06
C ALA A 21 -26.90 7.76 -14.60
N PHE A 22 -28.07 8.09 -14.05
CA PHE A 22 -28.14 8.68 -12.70
C PHE A 22 -27.87 7.68 -11.58
N SER A 23 -28.41 6.45 -11.69
CA SER A 23 -28.19 5.40 -10.68
C SER A 23 -26.83 4.70 -10.81
N ARG A 24 -26.22 4.65 -12.01
CA ARG A 24 -24.85 4.11 -12.18
C ARG A 24 -23.77 5.13 -11.85
N ALA A 25 -24.01 6.42 -12.10
CA ALA A 25 -23.07 7.48 -11.71
C ALA A 25 -23.00 7.64 -10.19
N SER A 26 -24.12 7.53 -9.47
CA SER A 26 -24.12 7.56 -8.00
C SER A 26 -23.45 6.34 -7.37
N THR A 27 -23.69 5.14 -7.89
CA THR A 27 -23.01 3.92 -7.39
C THR A 27 -21.52 3.89 -7.74
N THR A 28 -21.13 4.46 -8.88
CA THR A 28 -19.70 4.57 -9.27
C THR A 28 -19.01 5.69 -8.49
N GLY A 29 -19.69 6.81 -8.27
CA GLY A 29 -19.22 7.93 -7.44
C GLY A 29 -19.05 7.52 -5.98
N ALA A 30 -20.08 6.93 -5.37
CA ALA A 30 -20.02 6.44 -3.99
C ALA A 30 -18.94 5.35 -3.80
N LYS A 31 -18.78 4.46 -4.78
CA LYS A 31 -17.71 3.45 -4.75
C LYS A 31 -16.31 4.06 -4.94
N ALA A 32 -16.19 5.11 -5.76
CA ALA A 32 -14.93 5.83 -5.94
C ALA A 32 -14.56 6.64 -4.69
N GLU A 33 -15.53 7.31 -4.07
CA GLU A 33 -15.37 8.04 -2.82
C GLU A 33 -14.98 7.10 -1.68
N ALA A 34 -15.67 5.97 -1.52
CA ALA A 34 -15.31 4.95 -0.55
C ALA A 34 -13.89 4.37 -0.78
N ARG A 35 -13.45 4.28 -2.04
CA ARG A 35 -12.09 3.83 -2.38
C ARG A 35 -11.04 4.88 -2.05
N LEU A 36 -11.32 6.16 -2.26
CA LEU A 36 -10.42 7.25 -1.88
C LEU A 36 -10.30 7.37 -0.35
N GLU A 37 -11.40 7.19 0.37
CA GLU A 37 -11.40 7.12 1.83
C GLU A 37 -10.58 5.92 2.33
N ALA A 38 -10.80 4.73 1.77
CA ALA A 38 -10.01 3.53 2.08
C ALA A 38 -8.53 3.72 1.76
N LEU A 39 -8.19 4.37 0.63
CA LEU A 39 -6.81 4.70 0.29
C LEU A 39 -6.17 5.61 1.34
N THR A 40 -6.87 6.67 1.72
CA THR A 40 -6.42 7.62 2.75
C THR A 40 -6.19 6.91 4.09
N LEU A 41 -7.07 5.98 4.48
CA LEU A 41 -6.91 5.18 5.68
C LEU A 41 -5.69 4.25 5.60
N ALA A 42 -5.47 3.58 4.46
CA ALA A 42 -4.31 2.72 4.26
C ALA A 42 -2.98 3.51 4.29
N GLU A 43 -2.95 4.71 3.70
CA GLU A 43 -1.79 5.60 3.75
C GLU A 43 -1.47 6.06 5.18
N ASN A 44 -2.48 6.50 5.92
CA ASN A 44 -2.34 6.86 7.34
C ASN A 44 -1.87 5.68 8.21
N ALA A 45 -2.31 4.47 7.89
CA ALA A 45 -1.87 3.25 8.57
C ALA A 45 -0.38 2.95 8.28
N LEU A 46 0.07 3.11 7.03
CA LEU A 46 1.48 2.98 6.65
C LEU A 46 2.36 4.04 7.30
N GLU A 47 1.88 5.28 7.40
CA GLU A 47 2.61 6.35 8.09
C GLU A 47 2.83 6.00 9.57
N ARG A 48 1.79 5.52 10.25
CA ARG A 48 1.88 5.04 11.64
C ARG A 48 2.84 3.86 11.79
N ALA A 49 2.79 2.89 10.87
CA ALA A 49 3.71 1.75 10.85
C ALA A 49 5.15 2.13 10.45
N SER A 50 5.37 3.33 9.90
CA SER A 50 6.71 3.84 9.61
C SER A 50 7.40 4.43 10.85
N ALA A 51 6.74 4.41 12.02
CA ALA A 51 7.34 4.81 13.29
C ALA A 51 8.49 3.86 13.68
N PRO A 52 9.62 4.37 14.22
CA PRO A 52 10.77 3.55 14.60
C PRO A 52 10.39 2.38 15.51
N ASP A 53 9.57 2.60 16.55
CA ASP A 53 9.15 1.58 17.50
C ASP A 53 8.43 0.39 16.83
N PHE A 54 7.64 0.64 15.77
CA PHE A 54 6.95 -0.43 15.06
C PHE A 54 7.91 -1.23 14.19
N LEU A 55 8.80 -0.53 13.49
CA LEU A 55 9.80 -1.13 12.61
C LEU A 55 10.81 -1.95 13.41
N ASP A 56 11.29 -1.43 14.53
CA ASP A 56 12.19 -2.15 15.44
C ASP A 56 11.52 -3.39 16.00
N ARG A 57 10.23 -3.31 16.36
CA ARG A 57 9.47 -4.48 16.79
C ARG A 57 9.37 -5.52 15.68
N ALA A 58 8.98 -5.12 14.47
CA ALA A 58 8.88 -6.01 13.32
C ALA A 58 10.23 -6.68 12.99
N LEU A 59 11.33 -5.95 13.14
CA LEU A 59 12.68 -6.48 12.90
C LEU A 59 13.10 -7.49 13.97
N ASN A 60 12.86 -7.19 15.24
CA ASN A 60 13.31 -8.01 16.37
C ASN A 60 12.41 -9.23 16.61
N GLU A 61 11.11 -9.08 16.43
CA GLU A 61 10.11 -10.13 16.68
C GLU A 61 9.76 -10.91 15.40
N GLY A 62 10.28 -10.49 14.24
CA GLY A 62 10.03 -11.11 12.94
C GLY A 62 8.67 -10.76 12.32
N SER A 63 7.79 -10.09 13.08
CA SER A 63 6.57 -9.48 12.56
C SER A 63 6.01 -8.46 13.55
N ALA A 64 5.22 -7.50 13.06
CA ALA A 64 4.40 -6.64 13.90
C ALA A 64 3.09 -6.32 13.18
N SER A 65 2.04 -6.00 13.94
CA SER A 65 0.76 -5.55 13.38
C SER A 65 0.16 -4.42 14.21
N LEU A 66 -0.53 -3.51 13.54
CA LEU A 66 -1.37 -2.48 14.15
C LEU A 66 -2.72 -2.50 13.43
N GLU A 67 -3.79 -2.20 14.16
CA GLU A 67 -5.12 -2.08 13.59
C GLU A 67 -5.86 -0.91 14.20
N GLY A 68 -6.82 -0.40 13.45
CA GLY A 68 -7.69 0.67 13.87
C GLY A 68 -9.05 0.56 13.16
N PRO A 69 -9.91 1.57 13.34
CA PRO A 69 -11.25 1.53 12.76
C PRO A 69 -11.18 1.44 11.23
N GLY A 70 -11.56 0.29 10.67
CA GLY A 70 -11.62 0.06 9.22
C GLY A 70 -10.28 -0.08 8.52
N TRP A 71 -9.18 -0.32 9.25
CA TRP A 71 -7.87 -0.57 8.66
C TRP A 71 -6.99 -1.48 9.53
N ARG A 72 -6.04 -2.13 8.89
CA ARG A 72 -4.96 -2.91 9.51
C ARG A 72 -3.66 -2.68 8.75
N VAL A 73 -2.54 -2.71 9.46
CA VAL A 73 -1.21 -2.77 8.87
C VAL A 73 -0.39 -3.87 9.52
N SER A 74 0.35 -4.60 8.72
CA SER A 74 1.30 -5.61 9.14
C SER A 74 2.68 -5.28 8.59
N GLY A 75 3.72 -5.67 9.32
CA GLY A 75 5.12 -5.48 8.95
C GLY A 75 5.92 -6.73 9.23
N ALA A 76 6.80 -7.12 8.31
CA ALA A 76 7.72 -8.23 8.48
C ALA A 76 9.08 -7.94 7.82
N PRO A 77 10.19 -8.51 8.31
CA PRO A 77 11.48 -8.42 7.63
C PRO A 77 11.36 -8.95 6.21
N TYR A 78 11.83 -8.17 5.24
CA TYR A 78 11.89 -8.59 3.85
C TYR A 78 13.18 -9.38 3.60
N VAL A 79 13.05 -10.62 3.17
CA VAL A 79 14.16 -11.48 2.75
C VAL A 79 14.00 -11.73 1.25
N ASP A 80 14.99 -11.33 0.45
CA ASP A 80 14.97 -11.62 -0.98
C ASP A 80 15.25 -13.11 -1.20
N ALA A 81 14.33 -13.82 -1.86
CA ALA A 81 14.51 -15.22 -2.20
C ALA A 81 15.71 -15.46 -3.13
N ALA A 82 16.19 -14.43 -3.84
CA ALA A 82 17.39 -14.52 -4.68
C ALA A 82 18.71 -14.56 -3.88
N THR A 83 18.67 -14.38 -2.56
CA THR A 83 19.85 -14.45 -1.67
C THR A 83 20.05 -15.82 -0.99
N GLU A 84 19.63 -16.92 -1.63
CA GLU A 84 19.88 -18.31 -1.16
C GLU A 84 21.37 -18.64 -0.98
N ASP A 85 22.28 -17.91 -1.64
CA ASP A 85 23.73 -18.07 -1.51
C ASP A 85 24.32 -17.18 -0.40
N GLY A 86 23.83 -17.30 0.84
CA GLY A 86 24.60 -17.09 2.07
C GLY A 86 25.30 -15.75 2.35
N GLU A 87 25.34 -14.79 1.43
CA GLU A 87 25.76 -13.41 1.69
C GLU A 87 24.55 -12.64 2.22
N ALA A 88 24.20 -12.98 3.47
CA ALA A 88 23.46 -12.10 4.33
C ALA A 88 24.11 -10.72 4.21
N TRP A 89 23.40 -9.81 3.57
CA TRP A 89 23.93 -8.53 3.15
C TRP A 89 24.83 -7.95 4.26
N GLY A 90 26.09 -7.71 3.93
CA GLY A 90 26.93 -6.71 4.60
C GLY A 90 26.39 -5.28 4.37
N SER A 91 25.08 -5.14 4.15
CA SER A 91 24.41 -3.86 4.09
C SER A 91 24.22 -3.36 5.51
N ARG A 92 24.58 -2.11 5.72
CA ARG A 92 24.20 -1.34 6.91
C ARG A 92 22.68 -1.16 7.08
N LEU A 93 21.85 -1.80 6.25
CA LEU A 93 20.42 -1.55 6.14
C LEU A 93 19.63 -2.86 6.15
N ALA A 94 18.66 -2.99 7.06
CA ALA A 94 17.60 -3.99 7.06
C ALA A 94 16.38 -3.47 6.30
N LEU A 95 15.61 -4.36 5.66
CA LEU A 95 14.37 -4.03 4.97
C LEU A 95 13.16 -4.63 5.68
N ILE A 96 12.08 -3.86 5.79
CA ILE A 96 10.79 -4.29 6.34
C ILE A 96 9.72 -4.07 5.28
N HIS A 97 8.99 -5.12 4.96
CA HIS A 97 7.79 -5.08 4.12
C HIS A 97 6.58 -4.75 4.98
N LEU A 98 5.93 -3.64 4.65
CA LEU A 98 4.70 -3.19 5.28
C LEU A 98 3.53 -3.41 4.33
N VAL A 99 2.43 -3.95 4.84
CA VAL A 99 1.18 -4.16 4.11
C VAL A 99 0.05 -3.52 4.91
N ALA A 100 -0.59 -2.50 4.34
CA ALA A 100 -1.77 -1.87 4.91
C ALA A 100 -3.02 -2.20 4.10
N GLU A 101 -4.09 -2.53 4.79
CA GLU A 101 -5.40 -2.85 4.24
C GLU A 101 -6.44 -1.95 4.90
N ALA A 102 -7.35 -1.38 4.11
CA ALA A 102 -8.42 -0.52 4.61
C ALA A 102 -9.67 -0.60 3.73
N GLY A 103 -10.84 -0.30 4.31
CA GLY A 103 -12.14 -0.42 3.63
C GLY A 103 -12.85 -1.75 3.94
N ALA A 104 -13.89 -2.10 3.18
CA ALA A 104 -14.72 -3.28 3.45
C ALA A 104 -14.55 -4.39 2.40
N ASP A 105 -14.33 -5.61 2.89
CA ASP A 105 -14.40 -6.83 2.12
C ASP A 105 -15.74 -7.56 2.39
N ALA A 106 -15.77 -8.91 2.41
CA ALA A 106 -16.89 -9.79 2.04
C ALA A 106 -18.30 -9.17 2.26
N ASP A 107 -19.05 -9.02 1.17
CA ASP A 107 -20.38 -8.38 1.07
C ASP A 107 -20.40 -6.87 0.80
N GLY A 108 -19.23 -6.26 0.64
CA GLY A 108 -18.99 -5.43 -0.53
C GLY A 108 -18.95 -3.93 -0.29
N ALA A 109 -17.73 -3.40 -0.16
CA ALA A 109 -17.11 -2.46 -1.12
C ALA A 109 -15.86 -1.79 -0.49
N PRO A 110 -15.09 -1.08 -1.33
CA PRO A 110 -13.77 -1.49 -1.79
C PRO A 110 -12.72 -1.63 -0.67
N LEU A 111 -12.15 -2.84 -0.54
CA LEU A 111 -10.89 -3.07 0.15
C LEU A 111 -9.73 -2.49 -0.68
N VAL A 112 -8.92 -1.62 -0.07
CA VAL A 112 -7.66 -1.12 -0.62
C VAL A 112 -6.52 -1.77 0.14
N ARG A 113 -5.56 -2.33 -0.59
CA ARG A 113 -4.30 -2.84 -0.06
C ARG A 113 -3.15 -2.06 -0.64
N LEU A 114 -2.31 -1.51 0.22
CA LEU A 114 -1.07 -0.82 -0.11
C LEU A 114 0.11 -1.59 0.49
N GLU A 115 1.21 -1.60 -0.25
CA GLU A 115 2.45 -2.25 0.19
C GLU A 115 3.62 -1.30 0.02
N THR A 116 4.57 -1.34 0.95
CA THR A 116 5.80 -0.56 0.86
C THR A 116 6.96 -1.26 1.55
N LEU A 117 8.19 -0.88 1.19
CA LEU A 117 9.41 -1.33 1.85
C LEU A 117 10.03 -0.16 2.63
N ARG A 118 10.45 -0.42 3.86
CA ARG A 118 11.17 0.52 4.72
C ARG A 118 12.56 0.00 5.02
N SER A 119 13.56 0.84 4.79
CA SER A 119 14.94 0.55 5.18
C SER A 119 15.24 1.11 6.56
N LEU A 120 15.88 0.31 7.41
CA LEU A 120 16.38 0.73 8.72
C LEU A 120 17.89 0.53 8.80
N PRO A 121 18.64 1.45 9.43
CA PRO A 121 20.02 1.18 9.78
C PRO A 121 20.10 -0.01 10.75
N ARG A 122 21.01 -0.95 10.48
CA ARG A 122 21.38 -2.02 11.40
C ARG A 122 22.42 -1.56 12.41
#